data_AF-A0A835ZM75-F1
#
_entry.id   AF-A0A835ZM75-F1
#
_cell.length_a   1.000
_cell.length_b   1.000
_cell.length_c   1.000
_cell.angle_alpha   90.00
_cell.angle_beta   90.00
_cell.angle_gamma   90.00
#
_symmetry.space_group_name_H-M   'P 1'
#
loop_
_entity.id
_entity.type
_entity.pdbx_description
1 polymer ?
#
loop_
_entity_poly.entity_id
_entity_poly.type
_entity_poly.pdbx_seq_one_letter_code
_entity_poly.pdbx_strand_id
1 'polypeptide(L)'
;MENSYEETIDKRRVHLRPDTLRDPAPASLHLLPCEVPVNRPTPVGRFFTPAIRLGSDGLEASFRGRSLRGEEVVVPPGFVGYVMTEEKAEVLVAKQDDHEREEQELEEPPEALERDCVSTGG
;
A
#
# COMPACT_ATOMS: atom_id res chain seq x y z
N MET A 1 -13.77 -14.16 43.45
CA MET A 1 -14.62 -13.59 42.38
C MET A 1 -13.84 -12.61 41.52
N GLU A 2 -12.53 -12.46 41.73
CA GLU A 2 -11.72 -11.47 41.03
C GLU A 2 -11.21 -11.89 39.64
N ASN A 3 -10.91 -13.17 39.46
CA ASN A 3 -10.29 -13.66 38.23
C ASN A 3 -11.17 -13.48 36.97
N SER A 4 -12.50 -13.53 37.11
CA SER A 4 -13.42 -13.39 35.99
C SER A 4 -13.55 -11.96 35.47
N TYR A 5 -13.34 -10.92 36.30
CA TYR A 5 -13.33 -9.55 35.81
C TYR A 5 -12.04 -9.26 35.03
N GLU A 6 -10.92 -9.81 35.48
CA GLU A 6 -9.61 -9.57 34.89
C GLU A 6 -9.55 -10.15 33.48
N GLU A 7 -10.08 -11.37 33.32
CA GLU A 7 -10.22 -12.03 32.02
C GLU A 7 -11.14 -11.27 31.04
N THR A 8 -12.13 -10.53 31.54
CA THR A 8 -13.02 -9.71 30.69
C THR A 8 -12.39 -8.38 30.26
N ILE A 9 -11.46 -7.86 31.06
CA ILE A 9 -10.69 -6.66 30.74
C ILE A 9 -9.70 -6.97 29.62
N ASP A 10 -8.98 -8.09 29.71
CA ASP A 10 -7.96 -8.44 28.72
C ASP A 10 -8.52 -8.68 27.32
N LYS A 11 -9.74 -9.25 27.22
CA LYS A 11 -10.44 -9.45 25.94
C LYS A 11 -10.80 -8.14 25.22
N ARG A 12 -10.72 -6.99 25.90
CA ARG A 12 -11.08 -5.67 25.35
C ARG A 12 -9.87 -4.77 25.11
N ARG A 13 -8.65 -5.25 25.40
CA ARG A 13 -7.42 -4.45 25.27
C ARG A 13 -6.68 -4.82 23.99
N VAL A 14 -6.32 -3.80 23.23
CA VAL A 14 -5.39 -3.91 22.11
C VAL A 14 -4.09 -3.24 22.53
N HIS A 15 -3.01 -4.02 22.54
CA HIS A 15 -1.70 -3.52 22.93
C HIS A 15 -0.92 -3.11 21.69
N LEU A 16 -0.28 -1.95 21.75
CA LEU A 16 0.65 -1.48 20.72
C LEU A 16 2.08 -1.80 21.17
N ARG A 17 2.94 -2.13 20.21
CA ARG A 17 4.37 -2.31 20.46
C ARG A 17 5.05 -0.94 20.53
N PRO A 18 5.65 -0.53 21.66
CA PRO A 18 6.24 0.80 21.78
C PRO A 18 7.38 1.04 20.79
N ASP A 19 8.16 0.00 20.47
CA ASP A 19 9.32 0.11 19.59
C ASP A 19 8.93 0.48 18.15
N THR A 20 7.74 0.09 17.68
CA THR A 20 7.29 0.40 16.31
C THR A 20 6.82 1.86 16.17
N LEU A 21 6.62 2.57 17.28
CA LEU A 21 6.21 3.98 17.28
C LEU A 21 7.38 4.97 17.22
N ARG A 22 8.58 4.53 17.59
CA ARG A 22 9.74 5.42 17.76
C ARG A 22 10.33 5.90 16.44
N ASP A 23 10.43 5.02 15.45
CA ASP A 23 11.02 5.30 14.14
C ASP A 23 10.31 4.51 13.03
N PRO A 24 9.04 4.82 12.73
CA PRO A 24 8.31 4.15 11.68
C PRO A 24 8.86 4.57 10.30
N ALA A 25 8.87 3.63 9.35
CA ALA A 25 9.20 3.95 7.97
C ALA A 25 8.21 5.01 7.42
N PRO A 26 8.70 6.07 6.74
CA PRO A 26 7.82 7.06 6.13
C PRO A 26 6.87 6.45 5.11
N ALA A 27 5.63 6.94 5.07
CA ALA A 27 4.62 6.48 4.13
C ALA A 27 3.99 7.67 3.37
N SER A 28 3.83 7.51 2.06
CA SER A 28 3.05 8.44 1.23
C SER A 28 1.60 7.98 1.18
N LEU A 29 0.67 8.87 1.53
CA LEU A 29 -0.77 8.57 1.59
C LEU A 29 -1.55 9.45 0.61
N HIS A 30 -2.55 8.84 -0.04
CA HIS A 30 -3.47 9.53 -0.94
C HIS A 30 -4.91 9.15 -0.57
N LEU A 31 -5.75 10.15 -0.31
CA LEU A 31 -7.18 9.94 -0.09
C LEU A 31 -7.93 10.15 -1.40
N LEU A 32 -8.53 9.08 -1.93
CA LEU A 32 -9.26 9.13 -3.20
C LEU A 32 -10.74 9.49 -3.00
N PRO A 33 -11.35 10.30 -3.88
CA PRO A 33 -12.78 10.61 -3.85
C PRO A 33 -13.63 9.49 -4.47
N CYS A 34 -13.28 8.24 -4.19
CA CYS A 34 -13.97 7.05 -4.65
C CYS A 34 -13.65 5.85 -3.75
N GLU A 35 -14.57 4.89 -3.72
CA GLU A 35 -14.34 3.61 -3.06
C GLU A 35 -13.63 2.63 -4.00
N VAL A 36 -12.63 1.93 -3.48
CA VAL A 36 -11.97 0.81 -4.16
C VAL A 36 -12.34 -0.45 -3.38
N PRO A 37 -13.12 -1.39 -3.94
CA PRO A 37 -13.72 -2.51 -3.19
C PRO A 37 -12.72 -3.59 -2.75
N VAL A 38 -11.42 -3.36 -2.97
CA VAL A 38 -10.36 -4.31 -2.67
C VAL A 38 -9.31 -3.67 -1.77
N ASN A 39 -8.94 -4.38 -0.70
CA ASN A 39 -7.80 -4.05 0.13
C ASN A 39 -6.65 -5.01 -0.19
N ARG A 40 -5.78 -4.62 -1.14
CA ARG A 40 -4.65 -5.43 -1.63
C ARG A 40 -3.45 -4.55 -1.98
N PRO A 41 -2.22 -5.10 -1.95
CA PRO A 41 -1.06 -4.42 -2.50
C PRO A 41 -1.32 -3.94 -3.93
N THR A 42 -0.98 -2.69 -4.22
CA THR A 42 -1.25 -2.05 -5.51
C THR A 42 0.00 -1.30 -5.97
N PRO A 43 0.36 -1.37 -7.27
CA PRO A 43 1.56 -0.73 -7.80
C PRO A 43 1.40 0.80 -7.99
N VAL A 44 1.11 1.53 -6.90
CA VAL A 44 0.88 2.99 -6.89
C VAL A 44 2.08 3.73 -7.50
N GLY A 45 3.31 3.36 -7.10
CA GLY A 45 4.53 3.97 -7.60
C GLY A 45 4.81 3.78 -9.10
N ARG A 46 4.16 2.79 -9.75
CA ARG A 46 4.30 2.54 -11.18
C ARG A 46 3.24 3.26 -12.02
N PHE A 47 2.04 3.41 -11.49
CA PHE A 47 0.90 3.94 -12.27
C PHE A 47 0.42 5.31 -11.80
N PHE A 48 0.19 5.47 -10.49
CA PHE A 48 -0.41 6.69 -9.97
C PHE A 48 0.63 7.78 -9.74
N THR A 49 1.70 7.48 -8.99
CA THR A 49 2.73 8.47 -8.63
C THR A 49 3.37 9.15 -9.84
N PRO A 50 3.77 8.43 -10.91
CA PRO A 50 4.37 9.07 -12.09
C PRO A 50 3.36 9.88 -12.91
N ALA A 51 2.06 9.65 -12.73
CA ALA A 51 1.00 10.37 -13.42
C ALA A 51 0.60 11.68 -12.71
N ILE A 52 1.11 11.93 -11.51
CA ILE A 52 0.87 13.18 -10.77
C ILE A 52 1.67 14.31 -11.44
N ARG A 53 0.99 15.42 -11.71
CA ARG A 53 1.56 16.61 -12.34
C ARG A 53 1.21 17.84 -11.51
N LEU A 54 2.06 18.86 -11.59
CA LEU A 54 1.74 20.19 -11.06
C LEU A 54 0.93 20.96 -12.11
N GLY A 55 -0.32 21.27 -11.79
CA GLY A 55 -1.21 22.13 -12.56
C GLY A 55 -1.24 23.56 -12.01
N SER A 56 -2.15 24.40 -12.54
CA SER A 56 -2.31 25.79 -12.09
C SER A 56 -2.88 25.91 -10.68
N ASP A 57 -3.78 25.00 -10.30
CA ASP A 57 -4.55 25.05 -9.05
C ASP A 57 -4.16 23.93 -8.07
N GLY A 58 -2.97 23.34 -8.22
CA GLY A 58 -2.47 22.26 -7.37
C GLY A 58 -2.03 21.03 -8.16
N LEU A 59 -2.18 19.85 -7.56
CA LEU A 59 -1.79 18.58 -8.15
C LEU A 59 -2.91 18.02 -9.05
N GLU A 60 -2.53 17.46 -10.19
CA GLU A 60 -3.44 16.80 -11.12
C GLU A 60 -2.99 15.37 -11.39
N ALA A 61 -3.92 14.44 -11.46
CA ALA A 61 -3.67 13.05 -11.84
C ALA A 61 -4.90 12.43 -12.51
N SER A 62 -4.82 11.18 -12.91
CA SER A 62 -6.00 10.41 -13.32
C SER A 62 -6.03 9.05 -12.63
N PHE A 63 -7.24 8.60 -12.31
CA PHE A 63 -7.48 7.27 -11.79
C PHE A 63 -8.67 6.66 -12.54
N ARG A 64 -8.47 5.49 -13.16
CA ARG A 64 -9.48 4.82 -13.99
C ARG A 64 -10.07 5.72 -15.09
N GLY A 65 -9.24 6.56 -15.70
CA GLY A 65 -9.63 7.48 -16.77
C GLY A 65 -10.41 8.72 -16.30
N ARG A 66 -10.60 8.90 -14.99
CA ARG A 66 -11.23 10.09 -14.41
C ARG A 66 -10.16 11.03 -13.91
N SER A 67 -10.26 12.31 -14.26
CA SER A 67 -9.36 13.34 -13.76
C SER A 67 -9.57 13.59 -12.28
N LEU A 68 -8.48 13.71 -11.54
CA LEU A 68 -8.43 14.07 -10.14
C LEU A 68 -7.65 15.38 -9.99
N ARG A 69 -8.13 16.25 -9.12
CA ARG A 69 -7.39 17.42 -8.62
C ARG A 69 -7.19 17.24 -7.12
N GLY A 70 -6.02 17.58 -6.64
CA GLY A 70 -5.65 17.42 -5.24
C GLY A 70 -4.65 18.46 -4.78
N GLU A 71 -4.43 18.47 -3.48
CA GLU A 71 -3.45 19.31 -2.81
C GLU A 71 -2.80 18.51 -1.69
N GLU A 72 -1.63 18.95 -1.24
CA GLU A 72 -0.98 18.35 -0.08
C GLU A 72 -1.60 18.91 1.21
N VAL A 73 -2.07 18.02 2.07
CA VAL A 73 -2.64 18.37 3.37
C VAL A 73 -1.66 17.96 4.47
N VAL A 74 -1.15 18.95 5.20
CA VAL A 74 -0.21 18.72 6.30
C VAL A 74 -0.93 18.23 7.55
N VAL A 75 -0.28 17.34 8.30
CA VAL A 75 -0.74 16.96 9.64
C VAL A 75 -0.71 18.20 10.56
N PRO A 76 -1.76 18.46 11.36
CA PRO A 76 -1.80 19.62 12.23
C PRO A 76 -0.60 19.70 13.19
N PRO A 77 -0.14 20.91 13.55
CA PRO A 77 0.95 21.08 14.51
C PRO A 77 0.64 20.40 15.85
N GLY A 78 1.63 19.69 16.42
CA GLY A 78 1.47 18.93 17.65
C GLY A 78 0.89 17.52 17.48
N PHE A 79 0.59 17.10 16.24
CA PHE A 79 0.14 15.75 15.91
C PHE A 79 1.15 15.01 15.04
N VAL A 80 1.07 13.67 15.07
CA VAL A 80 1.87 12.76 14.24
C VAL A 80 0.94 11.70 13.65
N GLY A 81 1.13 11.38 12.36
CA GLY A 81 0.39 10.33 11.68
C GLY A 81 1.07 8.97 11.79
N TYR A 82 0.29 7.92 12.05
CA TYR A 82 0.75 6.53 12.07
C TYR A 82 -0.15 5.65 11.21
N VAL A 83 0.45 4.67 10.52
CA VAL A 83 -0.27 3.57 9.87
C VAL A 83 -0.06 2.34 10.75
N MET A 84 -1.14 1.76 11.26
CA MET A 84 -1.10 0.59 12.14
C MET A 84 -1.77 -0.60 11.47
N THR A 85 -1.19 -1.78 11.67
CA THR A 85 -1.77 -3.05 11.25
C THR A 85 -1.88 -3.95 12.46
N GLU A 86 -2.97 -4.70 12.57
CA GLU A 86 -3.09 -5.74 13.59
C GLU A 86 -2.07 -6.85 13.31
N GLU A 87 -1.20 -7.11 14.28
CA GLU A 87 -0.35 -8.30 14.23
C GLU A 87 -1.24 -9.52 14.41
N LYS A 88 -1.40 -10.32 13.36
CA LYS A 88 -1.92 -11.68 13.55
C LYS A 88 -0.87 -12.44 14.35
N ALA A 89 -1.30 -13.13 15.41
CA ALA A 89 -0.43 -14.02 16.15
C ALA A 89 0.02 -15.16 15.21
N GLU A 90 1.09 -14.93 14.47
CA GLU A 90 1.85 -15.99 13.85
C GLU A 90 2.47 -16.78 15.01
N VAL A 91 2.01 -18.01 15.18
CA VAL A 91 2.67 -19.00 16.03
C VAL A 91 4.15 -18.92 15.74
N LEU A 92 4.94 -18.59 16.75
CA LEU A 92 6.40 -18.58 16.70
C LEU A 92 6.88 -19.99 16.33
N VAL A 93 6.94 -20.29 15.03
CA VAL A 93 7.73 -21.41 14.52
C VAL A 93 9.13 -20.87 14.32
N ALA A 94 10.00 -21.28 15.23
CA ALA A 94 11.40 -20.95 15.26
C ALA A 94 12.11 -21.22 13.92
N LYS A 95 13.15 -20.43 13.67
CA LYS A 95 14.15 -20.57 12.59
C LYS A 95 14.67 -22.00 12.41
N GLN A 96 15.20 -22.24 11.18
CA GLN A 96 16.28 -23.15 10.72
C GLN A 96 15.80 -24.03 9.55
N ASP A 97 16.46 -24.16 8.39
CA ASP A 97 17.82 -23.85 7.91
C ASP A 97 17.85 -23.66 6.38
N ASP A 98 18.93 -23.06 5.89
CA ASP A 98 19.37 -22.94 4.48
C ASP A 98 19.53 -24.29 3.75
N HIS A 99 19.13 -24.39 2.47
CA HIS A 99 20.00 -24.74 1.33
C HIS A 99 19.24 -24.86 -0.02
N GLU A 100 19.65 -24.00 -0.96
CA GLU A 100 19.94 -24.24 -2.38
C GLU A 100 18.89 -24.74 -3.41
N ARG A 101 18.74 -23.88 -4.43
CA ARG A 101 18.74 -24.14 -5.89
C ARG A 101 17.84 -25.28 -6.42
N GLU A 102 16.83 -24.87 -7.18
CA GLU A 102 16.69 -25.39 -8.54
C GLU A 102 16.04 -24.34 -9.45
N GLU A 103 16.78 -23.98 -10.49
CA GLU A 103 16.36 -23.19 -11.64
C GLU A 103 15.37 -24.06 -12.44
N GLN A 104 14.12 -23.61 -12.58
CA GLN A 104 13.25 -24.06 -13.67
C GLN A 104 12.67 -22.84 -14.37
N GLU A 105 13.47 -22.39 -15.32
CA GLU A 105 13.10 -21.76 -16.57
C GLU A 105 11.78 -22.34 -17.14
N LEU A 106 10.68 -21.59 -16.99
CA LEU A 106 9.54 -21.70 -17.91
C LEU A 106 9.65 -20.53 -18.89
N GLU A 107 10.24 -20.80 -20.05
CA GLU A 107 10.12 -19.91 -21.21
C GLU A 107 8.64 -19.81 -21.61
N GLU A 108 8.03 -18.64 -21.47
CA GLU A 108 6.80 -18.31 -22.18
C GLU A 108 7.15 -17.96 -23.64
N PRO A 109 6.40 -18.48 -24.64
CA PRO A 109 6.63 -18.14 -26.03
C PRO A 109 6.26 -16.68 -26.32
N PRO A 110 7.00 -15.95 -27.18
CA PRO A 110 6.69 -14.56 -27.48
C PRO A 110 5.43 -14.45 -28.33
N GLU A 111 4.39 -13.79 -27.80
CA GLU A 111 3.25 -13.34 -28.59
C GLU A 111 3.69 -12.31 -29.64
N ALA A 112 3.15 -12.49 -30.86
CA ALA A 112 3.56 -11.82 -32.07
C ALA A 112 3.35 -10.29 -32.03
N LEU A 113 4.41 -9.59 -32.46
CA LEU A 113 4.36 -8.21 -32.95
C LEU A 113 3.52 -8.15 -34.23
N GLU A 114 2.34 -7.53 -34.16
CA GLU A 114 1.75 -6.87 -35.33
C GLU A 114 1.57 -5.39 -35.01
N ARG A 115 2.61 -4.64 -35.40
CA ARG A 115 2.55 -3.20 -35.57
C ARG A 115 2.01 -2.96 -36.98
N ASP A 116 0.87 -2.32 -37.10
CA ASP A 116 0.56 -1.52 -38.28
C ASP A 116 0.06 -0.14 -37.85
N CYS A 117 1.03 0.76 -37.75
CA CYS A 117 0.80 2.19 -37.83
C CYS A 117 0.96 2.57 -39.31
N VAL A 118 -0.14 2.78 -40.03
CA VAL A 118 -0.11 3.62 -41.24
C VAL A 118 -1.05 4.79 -41.04
N SER A 119 -0.41 5.93 -40.82
CA SER A 119 -0.98 7.25 -41.06
C SER A 119 -1.08 7.44 -42.57
N THR A 120 -2.27 7.74 -43.07
CA THR A 120 -2.43 8.56 -44.27
C THR A 120 -3.59 9.52 -44.05
N GLY A 121 -3.24 10.78 -43.85
CA GLY A 121 -4.13 11.89 -44.14
C GLY A 121 -4.26 12.08 -45.65
N GLY A 122 -5.43 12.59 -46.05
CA GLY A 122 -5.82 12.99 -47.39
C GLY A 122 -7.25 13.49 -47.34
#